data_AF-A0A3P3ZEM4-F1
#
_entry.id   AF-A0A3P3ZEM4-F1
#
_cell.length_a   1.000
_cell.length_b   1.000
_cell.length_c   1.000
_cell.angle_alpha   90.00
_cell.angle_beta   90.00
_cell.angle_gamma   90.00
#
_symmetry.space_group_name_H-M   'P 1'
#
loop_
_entity.id
_entity.type
_entity.pdbx_description
1 polymer ?
#
loop_
_entity_poly.entity_id
_entity_poly.type
_entity_poly.pdbx_seq_one_letter_code
_entity_poly.pdbx_strand_id
1 'polypeptide(L)'
;MDSSARTNPFLAPHGGGIQMESACISKELLQEVRRGDAAMADDLVALAPRCGRAFRLGTSVASPVDGVAVSGMLSRAAASSAACGDSSGYSVDVHDTLTTSDFVQQKREVGLVRMSLTTKKAEIRRLEEKLHRAEKRLRQQQEQLSNTRDKFNNFLKFSNLEQDAAVRRADDETRSKHAKTVEIKKLSALISNAEAEMRKMRLEIENCIAYKNFLESLARPQWFYDTLSSLRIEDATEKILLDAEEVYQARSAALRAQEAARLEAVLQAEQTKEREGASYGKRNPTSVALATQRMGVQHGKDRPVVDEEEEPEVVPLEEQLEHLYSSMEEEARAAIAASTASIRAEVSSMALAAVKDELHHSYDEERLPMCFVSVDDLLEVFINVEEGNLFLIQNCHELEEELEGATMGFMQEQEEMNTMFTQRTAQLEALTRSVAEAQTKLQELDERMEVLEPRGKHQANTTAGSTATAFKRATAGASSTGGARNTAGGALVANMTPEELRKKVEESIGHIFHVLRTGDQQLKITAQSSNSRKTTEGSKIAGSTIRDQSRAASVSQRGPQAPRPSTTLVVRKKTATGGPSSDSQRAPSAVGQSGGNPLSR
;
A
#
# COMPACT_ATOMS: atom_id res chain seq x y z
N MET A 1 13.10 33.30 -19.08
CA MET A 1 13.74 32.32 -19.96
C MET A 1 13.90 31.04 -19.17
N ASP A 2 13.34 29.97 -19.70
CA ASP A 2 13.66 28.54 -19.46
C ASP A 2 13.74 28.04 -18.01
N SER A 3 12.59 27.60 -17.49
CA SER A 3 12.49 26.73 -16.31
C SER A 3 12.61 25.26 -16.73
N SER A 4 13.66 24.57 -16.28
CA SER A 4 13.89 23.15 -16.61
C SER A 4 13.09 22.19 -15.70
N ALA A 5 11.89 21.80 -16.14
CA ALA A 5 11.11 20.76 -15.47
C ALA A 5 11.66 19.35 -15.82
N ARG A 6 12.10 18.59 -14.81
CA ARG A 6 12.43 17.16 -14.97
C ARG A 6 11.15 16.33 -14.99
N THR A 7 10.75 15.82 -16.15
CA THR A 7 9.64 14.87 -16.26
C THR A 7 10.07 13.44 -15.92
N ASN A 8 9.22 12.72 -15.18
CA ASN A 8 9.48 11.38 -14.67
C ASN A 8 9.05 10.31 -15.70
N PRO A 9 9.93 9.41 -16.16
CA PRO A 9 9.67 8.57 -17.35
C PRO A 9 8.67 7.41 -17.15
N PHE A 10 8.11 7.22 -15.95
CA PHE A 10 7.27 6.05 -15.61
C PHE A 10 5.75 6.27 -15.67
N LEU A 11 5.27 7.44 -16.10
CA LEU A 11 3.83 7.75 -16.19
C LEU A 11 3.39 8.08 -17.63
N ALA A 12 3.24 7.03 -18.44
CA ALA A 12 2.54 7.08 -19.72
C ALA A 12 1.57 5.89 -19.85
N PRO A 13 0.30 6.09 -20.25
CA PRO A 13 -0.67 5.00 -20.35
C PRO A 13 -0.40 4.13 -21.59
N HIS A 14 0.17 2.94 -21.41
CA HIS A 14 0.45 1.98 -22.49
C HIS A 14 -0.82 1.31 -23.05
N GLY A 15 -1.63 2.08 -23.77
CA GLY A 15 -2.74 1.57 -24.58
C GLY A 15 -2.29 1.09 -25.96
N GLY A 16 -2.47 -0.20 -26.26
CA GLY A 16 -2.65 -0.69 -27.64
C GLY A 16 -1.42 -1.16 -28.44
N GLY A 17 -0.17 -0.86 -28.05
CA GLY A 17 1.01 -1.14 -28.89
C GLY A 17 1.27 -2.63 -29.22
N ILE A 18 1.27 -3.49 -28.19
CA ILE A 18 1.85 -4.85 -28.26
C ILE A 18 1.17 -5.76 -29.29
N GLN A 19 -0.13 -5.58 -29.56
CA GLN A 19 -0.84 -6.41 -30.56
C GLN A 19 -0.47 -6.07 -32.00
N MET A 20 -0.16 -4.80 -32.34
CA MET A 20 0.24 -4.45 -33.71
C MET A 20 1.63 -4.99 -34.03
N GLU A 21 2.59 -4.86 -33.13
CA GLU A 21 3.94 -5.40 -33.33
C GLU A 21 3.91 -6.93 -33.43
N SER A 22 3.19 -7.61 -32.53
CA SER A 22 2.97 -9.06 -32.58
C SER A 22 2.33 -9.51 -33.90
N ALA A 23 1.36 -8.74 -34.43
CA ALA A 23 0.70 -9.03 -35.69
C ALA A 23 1.57 -8.73 -36.93
N CYS A 24 2.45 -7.74 -36.87
CA CYS A 24 3.44 -7.45 -37.91
C CYS A 24 4.51 -8.56 -37.98
N ILE A 25 5.12 -8.91 -36.85
CA ILE A 25 6.08 -10.02 -36.75
C ILE A 25 5.45 -11.33 -37.23
N SER A 26 4.19 -11.61 -36.87
CA SER A 26 3.47 -12.81 -37.35
C SER A 26 3.22 -12.81 -38.86
N LYS A 27 2.98 -11.64 -39.48
CA LYS A 27 2.83 -11.52 -40.94
C LYS A 27 4.15 -11.67 -41.67
N GLU A 28 5.21 -11.05 -41.16
CA GLU A 28 6.56 -11.09 -41.71
C GLU A 28 7.13 -12.52 -41.68
N LEU A 29 6.98 -13.21 -40.54
CA LEU A 29 7.35 -14.62 -40.42
C LEU A 29 6.55 -15.52 -41.39
N LEU A 30 5.25 -15.28 -41.55
CA LEU A 30 4.39 -16.03 -42.50
C LEU A 30 4.76 -15.73 -43.96
N GLN A 31 5.26 -14.53 -44.25
CA GLN A 31 5.71 -14.14 -45.58
C GLN A 31 7.07 -14.76 -45.92
N GLU A 32 7.98 -14.88 -44.95
CA GLU A 32 9.26 -15.56 -45.12
C GLU A 32 9.09 -17.09 -45.24
N VAL A 33 8.17 -17.69 -44.49
CA VAL A 33 7.79 -19.12 -44.68
C VAL A 33 7.31 -19.35 -46.11
N ARG A 34 6.39 -18.53 -46.64
CA ARG A 34 5.96 -18.62 -48.04
C ARG A 34 7.09 -18.42 -49.04
N ARG A 35 8.11 -17.62 -48.71
CA ARG A 35 9.31 -17.43 -49.55
C ARG A 35 10.19 -18.69 -49.56
N GLY A 36 10.32 -19.36 -48.42
CA GLY A 36 10.97 -20.67 -48.31
C GLY A 36 10.23 -21.77 -49.07
N ASP A 37 8.91 -21.85 -48.91
CA ASP A 37 8.04 -22.80 -49.62
C ASP A 37 8.12 -22.59 -51.15
N ALA A 38 8.14 -21.34 -51.61
CA ALA A 38 8.29 -21.01 -53.04
C ALA A 38 9.67 -21.41 -53.58
N ALA A 39 10.76 -21.13 -52.85
CA ALA A 39 12.11 -21.55 -53.25
C ALA A 39 12.23 -23.08 -53.31
N MET A 40 11.65 -23.81 -52.34
CA MET A 40 11.60 -25.27 -52.36
C MET A 40 10.79 -25.80 -53.55
N ALA A 41 9.71 -25.12 -53.94
CA ALA A 41 8.93 -25.49 -55.13
C ALA A 41 9.72 -25.29 -56.43
N ASP A 42 10.49 -24.19 -56.56
CA ASP A 42 11.35 -23.95 -57.73
C ASP A 42 12.49 -24.98 -57.83
N ASP A 43 13.13 -25.35 -56.70
CA ASP A 43 14.13 -26.43 -56.67
C ASP A 43 13.52 -27.80 -57.05
N LEU A 44 12.30 -28.10 -56.59
CA LEU A 44 11.57 -29.32 -57.00
C LEU A 44 11.20 -29.30 -58.50
N VAL A 45 10.92 -28.14 -59.08
CA VAL A 45 10.71 -27.97 -60.53
C VAL A 45 12.01 -28.12 -61.31
N ALA A 46 13.15 -27.69 -60.77
CA ALA A 46 14.47 -27.89 -61.38
C ALA A 46 14.88 -29.38 -61.43
N LEU A 47 14.41 -30.20 -60.48
CA LEU A 47 14.67 -31.64 -60.41
C LEU A 47 13.70 -32.51 -61.23
N ALA A 48 12.67 -31.91 -61.86
CA ALA A 48 11.64 -32.65 -62.61
C ALA A 48 12.10 -33.10 -64.02
N PRO A 49 12.06 -34.41 -64.36
CA PRO A 49 12.47 -34.88 -65.70
C PRO A 49 11.56 -34.39 -66.83
N ARG A 50 12.09 -33.55 -67.73
CA ARG A 50 11.37 -33.05 -68.92
C ARG A 50 11.24 -34.11 -70.02
N CYS A 51 10.26 -35.02 -69.89
CA CYS A 51 9.87 -35.95 -70.94
C CYS A 51 9.23 -35.21 -72.13
N GLY A 52 10.00 -34.93 -73.20
CA GLY A 52 9.62 -33.92 -74.20
C GLY A 52 10.12 -34.08 -75.64
N ARG A 53 9.95 -35.28 -76.25
CA ARG A 53 9.88 -35.52 -77.72
C ARG A 53 11.20 -35.58 -78.54
N ALA A 54 11.08 -36.32 -79.66
CA ALA A 54 11.89 -36.32 -80.90
C ALA A 54 13.21 -37.14 -81.00
N PHE A 55 13.16 -38.14 -81.88
CA PHE A 55 14.28 -38.87 -82.48
C PHE A 55 15.15 -37.96 -83.38
N ARG A 56 16.49 -38.04 -83.29
CA ARG A 56 17.35 -38.18 -84.49
C ARG A 56 18.75 -38.75 -84.15
N LEU A 57 19.61 -38.85 -85.16
CA LEU A 57 20.69 -39.82 -85.27
C LEU A 57 22.08 -39.18 -85.29
N GLY A 58 22.95 -39.63 -84.38
CA GLY A 58 24.40 -39.77 -84.57
C GLY A 58 25.31 -38.53 -84.69
N THR A 59 26.40 -38.55 -83.94
CA THR A 59 27.78 -38.53 -84.49
C THR A 59 28.77 -38.96 -83.40
N SER A 60 30.00 -39.33 -83.77
CA SER A 60 31.05 -39.83 -82.88
C SER A 60 32.28 -38.94 -82.98
N VAL A 61 32.79 -38.45 -81.85
CA VAL A 61 34.07 -37.75 -81.74
C VAL A 61 34.82 -38.30 -80.52
N ALA A 62 36.12 -38.59 -80.69
CA ALA A 62 37.06 -38.98 -79.64
C ALA A 62 37.97 -37.77 -79.29
N SER A 63 38.91 -37.76 -78.34
CA SER A 63 39.52 -38.87 -77.60
C SER A 63 39.89 -38.49 -76.14
N PRO A 64 41.16 -38.44 -75.69
CA PRO A 64 41.68 -39.15 -74.50
C PRO A 64 41.68 -38.23 -73.24
N VAL A 65 42.12 -38.62 -72.02
CA VAL A 65 43.34 -39.34 -71.60
C VAL A 65 43.18 -40.02 -70.23
N ASP A 66 44.07 -40.98 -69.98
CA ASP A 66 44.79 -41.37 -68.74
C ASP A 66 44.38 -40.74 -67.38
N GLY A 67 44.44 -41.44 -66.24
CA GLY A 67 44.94 -42.79 -65.96
C GLY A 67 45.67 -42.86 -64.60
N VAL A 68 45.89 -44.06 -64.07
CA VAL A 68 46.98 -44.50 -63.13
C VAL A 68 46.61 -45.89 -62.57
N ALA A 69 47.61 -46.75 -62.34
CA ALA A 69 47.44 -48.13 -61.89
C ALA A 69 47.97 -48.37 -60.47
N VAL A 70 47.52 -49.47 -59.84
CA VAL A 70 48.20 -50.13 -58.72
C VAL A 70 48.33 -51.62 -59.05
N SER A 71 49.48 -52.22 -58.72
CA SER A 71 49.84 -53.61 -59.05
C SER A 71 49.53 -54.58 -57.89
N GLY A 72 49.38 -55.88 -58.19
CA GLY A 72 48.76 -56.87 -57.28
C GLY A 72 49.36 -58.28 -57.24
N MET A 73 50.62 -58.46 -57.64
CA MET A 73 51.46 -59.66 -57.45
C MET A 73 51.04 -61.01 -58.09
N LEU A 74 52.08 -61.87 -58.22
CA LEU A 74 52.05 -63.22 -58.79
C LEU A 74 51.93 -64.29 -57.69
N SER A 75 51.50 -65.50 -58.07
CA SER A 75 51.92 -66.75 -57.44
C SER A 75 51.92 -67.90 -58.47
N ARG A 76 52.74 -68.94 -58.23
CA ARG A 76 53.17 -69.90 -59.26
C ARG A 76 53.04 -71.35 -58.78
N ALA A 77 52.88 -72.27 -59.73
CA ALA A 77 52.90 -73.74 -59.60
C ALA A 77 51.58 -74.37 -59.07
N ALA A 78 51.23 -75.63 -59.38
CA ALA A 78 51.98 -76.67 -60.10
C ALA A 78 51.09 -77.63 -60.94
N ALA A 79 51.74 -78.25 -61.94
CA ALA A 79 51.50 -79.56 -62.58
C ALA A 79 50.13 -80.28 -62.53
N SER A 80 49.52 -80.47 -63.70
CA SER A 80 49.06 -81.77 -64.25
C SER A 80 48.59 -81.55 -65.71
N SER A 81 48.98 -82.28 -66.77
CA SER A 81 49.45 -83.67 -66.99
C SER A 81 48.38 -84.68 -67.46
N ALA A 82 47.82 -84.44 -68.67
CA ALA A 82 47.38 -85.46 -69.63
C ALA A 82 47.40 -84.80 -71.03
N ALA A 83 48.13 -85.21 -72.07
CA ALA A 83 48.59 -86.53 -72.54
C ALA A 83 47.49 -87.34 -73.26
N CYS A 84 47.21 -86.95 -74.52
CA CYS A 84 46.57 -87.70 -75.61
C CYS A 84 46.67 -86.79 -76.87
N GLY A 85 47.00 -87.26 -78.08
CA GLY A 85 47.42 -88.58 -78.54
C GLY A 85 47.70 -88.52 -80.05
N ASP A 86 48.43 -89.50 -80.57
CA ASP A 86 49.03 -89.61 -81.91
C ASP A 86 48.19 -89.10 -83.12
N SER A 87 48.75 -88.49 -84.15
CA SER A 87 49.90 -88.92 -84.98
C SER A 87 49.64 -90.22 -85.78
N SER A 88 48.62 -90.19 -86.66
CA SER A 88 48.44 -91.19 -87.73
C SER A 88 48.72 -90.57 -89.11
N GLY A 89 50.01 -90.32 -89.38
CA GLY A 89 50.49 -89.90 -90.70
C GLY A 89 50.72 -91.11 -91.60
N TYR A 90 49.67 -91.55 -92.31
CA TYR A 90 49.74 -92.70 -93.22
C TYR A 90 50.50 -92.35 -94.51
N SER A 91 51.84 -92.38 -94.44
CA SER A 91 52.73 -92.33 -95.60
C SER A 91 52.66 -93.67 -96.36
N VAL A 92 51.73 -93.80 -97.30
CA VAL A 92 51.71 -94.95 -98.22
C VAL A 92 52.82 -94.75 -99.26
N ASP A 93 53.70 -95.74 -99.36
CA ASP A 93 54.85 -95.72 -100.26
C ASP A 93 54.41 -95.85 -101.73
N VAL A 94 55.10 -95.17 -102.64
CA VAL A 94 54.69 -95.06 -104.05
C VAL A 94 55.41 -96.12 -104.87
N HIS A 95 54.81 -97.31 -104.97
CA HIS A 95 55.24 -98.29 -105.95
C HIS A 95 54.71 -97.96 -107.35
N ASP A 96 55.63 -97.85 -108.31
CA ASP A 96 55.37 -97.49 -109.71
C ASP A 96 54.59 -98.58 -110.48
N THR A 97 53.27 -98.43 -110.55
CA THR A 97 52.50 -98.51 -111.82
C THR A 97 51.18 -97.71 -111.70
N LEU A 98 51.23 -96.47 -111.19
CA LEU A 98 50.01 -95.66 -111.07
C LEU A 98 49.55 -95.16 -112.45
N THR A 99 48.30 -95.43 -112.83
CA THR A 99 47.78 -94.93 -114.13
C THR A 99 47.55 -93.43 -114.03
N THR A 100 47.70 -92.70 -115.13
CA THR A 100 47.50 -91.22 -115.15
C THR A 100 46.12 -90.79 -114.62
N SER A 101 45.12 -91.65 -114.76
CA SER A 101 43.79 -91.54 -114.15
C SER A 101 43.85 -91.40 -112.62
N ASP A 102 44.63 -92.22 -111.94
CA ASP A 102 44.62 -92.37 -110.48
C ASP A 102 45.31 -91.19 -109.80
N PHE A 103 46.41 -90.70 -110.40
CA PHE A 103 47.05 -89.45 -110.00
C PHE A 103 46.11 -88.25 -110.20
N VAL A 104 45.32 -88.25 -111.29
CA VAL A 104 44.27 -87.25 -111.52
C VAL A 104 43.13 -87.38 -110.49
N GLN A 105 42.78 -88.59 -110.06
CA GLN A 105 41.80 -88.81 -108.99
C GLN A 105 42.32 -88.30 -107.64
N GLN A 106 43.52 -88.70 -107.20
CA GLN A 106 44.12 -88.19 -105.97
C GLN A 106 44.29 -86.65 -105.99
N LYS A 107 44.66 -86.06 -107.14
CA LYS A 107 44.67 -84.60 -107.32
C LYS A 107 43.28 -83.96 -107.15
N ARG A 108 42.21 -84.61 -107.61
CA ARG A 108 40.82 -84.15 -107.41
C ARG A 108 40.38 -84.30 -105.96
N GLU A 109 40.72 -85.39 -105.30
CA GLU A 109 40.41 -85.66 -103.89
C GLU A 109 41.13 -84.67 -102.96
N VAL A 110 42.43 -84.47 -103.14
CA VAL A 110 43.22 -83.42 -102.45
C VAL A 110 42.69 -82.03 -102.79
N GLY A 111 42.23 -81.80 -104.02
CA GLY A 111 41.57 -80.56 -104.43
C GLY A 111 40.24 -80.32 -103.69
N LEU A 112 39.41 -81.35 -103.54
CA LEU A 112 38.12 -81.31 -102.84
C LEU A 112 38.30 -81.16 -101.32
N VAL A 113 39.28 -81.86 -100.73
CA VAL A 113 39.68 -81.68 -99.31
C VAL A 113 40.22 -80.27 -99.09
N ARG A 114 41.08 -79.76 -99.97
CA ARG A 114 41.57 -78.36 -99.89
C ARG A 114 40.44 -77.35 -100.01
N MET A 115 39.52 -77.53 -100.95
CA MET A 115 38.38 -76.65 -101.17
C MET A 115 37.43 -76.65 -99.96
N SER A 116 37.04 -77.83 -99.47
CA SER A 116 36.19 -77.97 -98.29
C SER A 116 36.87 -77.44 -97.02
N LEU A 117 38.19 -77.62 -96.86
CA LEU A 117 38.96 -77.02 -95.78
C LEU A 117 39.00 -75.49 -95.88
N THR A 118 39.10 -74.90 -97.08
CA THR A 118 38.97 -73.44 -97.24
C THR A 118 37.54 -72.96 -96.93
N THR A 119 36.50 -73.68 -97.34
CA THR A 119 35.10 -73.36 -96.99
C THR A 119 34.84 -73.45 -95.49
N LYS A 120 35.34 -74.50 -94.82
CA LYS A 120 35.23 -74.66 -93.36
C LYS A 120 36.01 -73.57 -92.63
N LYS A 121 37.24 -73.22 -93.05
CA LYS A 121 38.00 -72.10 -92.47
C LYS A 121 37.32 -70.74 -92.70
N ALA A 122 36.65 -70.54 -93.84
CA ALA A 122 35.88 -69.33 -94.10
C ALA A 122 34.63 -69.23 -93.22
N GLU A 123 33.88 -70.33 -93.04
CA GLU A 123 32.72 -70.35 -92.16
C GLU A 123 33.12 -70.23 -90.67
N ILE A 124 34.23 -70.84 -90.25
CA ILE A 124 34.80 -70.64 -88.91
C ILE A 124 35.06 -69.15 -88.67
N ARG A 125 35.75 -68.45 -89.57
CA ARG A 125 35.94 -66.98 -89.45
C ARG A 125 34.62 -66.21 -89.38
N ARG A 126 33.63 -66.59 -90.21
CA ARG A 126 32.30 -65.97 -90.20
C ARG A 126 31.57 -66.17 -88.87
N LEU A 127 31.79 -67.30 -88.19
CA LEU A 127 31.26 -67.59 -86.86
C LEU A 127 32.07 -66.89 -85.76
N GLU A 128 33.40 -66.84 -85.85
CA GLU A 128 34.30 -66.10 -84.95
C GLU A 128 33.97 -64.60 -84.94
N GLU A 129 33.78 -63.98 -86.10
CA GLU A 129 33.38 -62.57 -86.16
C GLU A 129 31.97 -62.34 -85.58
N LYS A 130 31.02 -63.27 -85.77
CA LYS A 130 29.68 -63.19 -85.18
C LYS A 130 29.76 -63.33 -83.66
N LEU A 131 30.57 -64.26 -83.17
CA LEU A 131 30.84 -64.46 -81.75
C LEU A 131 31.46 -63.19 -81.16
N HIS A 132 32.50 -62.62 -81.76
CA HIS A 132 33.11 -61.39 -81.26
C HIS A 132 32.15 -60.18 -81.30
N ARG A 133 31.30 -60.05 -82.33
CA ARG A 133 30.23 -59.03 -82.39
C ARG A 133 29.09 -59.27 -81.39
N ALA A 134 28.86 -60.50 -80.94
CA ALA A 134 27.93 -60.81 -79.85
C ALA A 134 28.57 -60.53 -78.48
N GLU A 135 29.79 -61.02 -78.28
CA GLU A 135 30.60 -60.88 -77.07
C GLU A 135 30.90 -59.41 -76.74
N LYS A 136 31.24 -58.58 -77.74
CA LYS A 136 31.43 -57.13 -77.54
C LYS A 136 30.14 -56.42 -77.10
N ARG A 137 28.99 -56.79 -77.68
CA ARG A 137 27.67 -56.26 -77.25
C ARG A 137 27.32 -56.72 -75.84
N LEU A 138 27.58 -57.99 -75.51
CA LEU A 138 27.35 -58.54 -74.17
C LEU A 138 28.22 -57.84 -73.12
N ARG A 139 29.51 -57.61 -73.41
CA ARG A 139 30.39 -56.81 -72.53
C ARG A 139 29.87 -55.38 -72.33
N GLN A 140 29.45 -54.69 -73.39
CA GLN A 140 28.87 -53.35 -73.29
C GLN A 140 27.58 -53.33 -72.44
N GLN A 141 26.70 -54.33 -72.59
CA GLN A 141 25.52 -54.48 -71.74
C GLN A 141 25.89 -54.79 -70.28
N GLN A 142 26.85 -55.66 -70.04
CA GLN A 142 27.34 -56.01 -68.70
C GLN A 142 28.00 -54.81 -68.00
N GLU A 143 28.76 -54.00 -68.74
CA GLU A 143 29.39 -52.76 -68.25
C GLU A 143 28.33 -51.69 -67.92
N GLN A 144 27.34 -51.49 -68.79
CA GLN A 144 26.19 -50.61 -68.52
C GLN A 144 25.41 -51.06 -67.27
N LEU A 145 25.19 -52.36 -67.12
CA LEU A 145 24.52 -52.94 -65.94
C LEU A 145 25.35 -52.80 -64.67
N SER A 146 26.68 -52.99 -64.71
CA SER A 146 27.54 -52.74 -63.54
C SER A 146 27.55 -51.26 -63.17
N ASN A 147 27.78 -50.37 -64.14
CA ASN A 147 27.78 -48.91 -63.93
C ASN A 147 26.45 -48.44 -63.31
N THR A 148 25.32 -49.00 -63.77
CA THR A 148 23.99 -48.73 -63.20
C THR A 148 23.82 -49.31 -61.79
N ARG A 149 24.26 -50.56 -61.55
CA ARG A 149 24.28 -51.18 -60.21
C ARG A 149 25.12 -50.37 -59.22
N ASP A 150 26.27 -49.90 -59.65
CA ASP A 150 27.25 -49.23 -58.79
C ASP A 150 26.80 -47.78 -58.48
N LYS A 151 26.15 -47.11 -59.44
CA LYS A 151 25.38 -45.88 -59.19
C LYS A 151 24.23 -46.10 -58.20
N PHE A 152 23.45 -47.17 -58.36
CA PHE A 152 22.34 -47.50 -57.46
C PHE A 152 22.83 -47.81 -56.03
N ASN A 153 23.91 -48.58 -55.89
CA ASN A 153 24.57 -48.83 -54.61
C ASN A 153 25.06 -47.53 -53.94
N ASN A 154 25.59 -46.59 -54.71
CA ASN A 154 26.03 -45.29 -54.16
C ASN A 154 24.85 -44.38 -53.82
N PHE A 155 23.76 -44.42 -54.60
CA PHE A 155 22.51 -43.73 -54.27
C PHE A 155 21.89 -44.26 -52.97
N LEU A 156 21.82 -45.58 -52.77
CA LEU A 156 21.35 -46.17 -51.52
C LEU A 156 22.22 -45.75 -50.32
N LYS A 157 23.56 -45.75 -50.46
CA LYS A 157 24.45 -45.27 -49.39
C LYS A 157 24.22 -43.80 -49.05
N PHE A 158 24.08 -42.94 -50.06
CA PHE A 158 23.85 -41.52 -49.85
C PHE A 158 22.47 -41.26 -49.22
N SER A 159 21.42 -41.90 -49.75
CA SER A 159 20.05 -41.76 -49.25
C SER A 159 19.91 -42.27 -47.81
N ASN A 160 20.55 -43.39 -47.45
CA ASN A 160 20.57 -43.87 -46.07
C ASN A 160 21.31 -42.88 -45.15
N LEU A 161 22.48 -42.36 -45.57
CA LEU A 161 23.25 -41.37 -44.81
C LEU A 161 22.47 -40.04 -44.63
N GLU A 162 21.72 -39.63 -45.65
CA GLU A 162 20.86 -38.45 -45.62
C GLU A 162 19.64 -38.66 -44.71
N GLN A 163 19.04 -39.85 -44.71
CA GLN A 163 18.00 -40.24 -43.75
C GLN A 163 18.53 -40.23 -42.31
N ASP A 164 19.69 -40.85 -42.04
CA ASP A 164 20.34 -40.82 -40.73
C ASP A 164 20.65 -39.37 -40.28
N ALA A 165 21.10 -38.52 -41.20
CA ALA A 165 21.35 -37.10 -40.94
C ALA A 165 20.08 -36.25 -40.78
N ALA A 166 18.95 -36.65 -41.38
CA ALA A 166 17.65 -36.03 -41.15
C ALA A 166 17.07 -36.44 -39.78
N VAL A 167 17.12 -37.74 -39.44
CA VAL A 167 16.68 -38.26 -38.14
C VAL A 167 17.47 -37.61 -37.00
N ARG A 168 18.82 -37.53 -37.11
CA ARG A 168 19.65 -36.86 -36.09
C ARG A 168 19.28 -35.38 -35.90
N ARG A 169 19.04 -34.64 -36.98
CA ARG A 169 18.60 -33.23 -36.90
C ARG A 169 17.24 -33.10 -36.19
N ALA A 170 16.28 -33.97 -36.51
CA ALA A 170 14.97 -33.99 -35.86
C ALA A 170 15.06 -34.36 -34.36
N ASP A 171 15.95 -35.30 -34.01
CA ASP A 171 16.25 -35.67 -32.62
C ASP A 171 16.89 -34.49 -31.85
N ASP A 172 17.89 -33.83 -32.43
CA ASP A 172 18.60 -32.72 -31.78
C ASP A 172 17.72 -31.46 -31.65
N GLU A 173 16.84 -31.19 -32.61
CA GLU A 173 15.81 -30.15 -32.48
C GLU A 173 14.78 -30.53 -31.40
N THR A 174 14.34 -31.80 -31.36
CA THR A 174 13.41 -32.29 -30.33
C THR A 174 14.01 -32.19 -28.93
N ARG A 175 15.30 -32.53 -28.76
CA ARG A 175 16.06 -32.34 -27.51
C ARG A 175 16.15 -30.87 -27.13
N SER A 176 16.46 -30.00 -28.08
CA SER A 176 16.54 -28.54 -27.88
C SER A 176 15.20 -27.93 -27.46
N LYS A 177 14.11 -28.37 -28.09
CA LYS A 177 12.72 -28.01 -27.72
C LYS A 177 12.36 -28.53 -26.33
N HIS A 178 12.76 -29.76 -25.99
CA HIS A 178 12.51 -30.35 -24.68
C HIS A 178 13.25 -29.58 -23.57
N ALA A 179 14.53 -29.24 -23.78
CA ALA A 179 15.32 -28.45 -22.85
C ALA A 179 14.67 -27.08 -22.56
N LYS A 180 14.29 -26.34 -23.62
CA LYS A 180 13.53 -25.08 -23.48
C LYS A 180 12.19 -25.27 -22.77
N THR A 181 11.50 -26.40 -23.00
CA THR A 181 10.24 -26.71 -22.30
C THR A 181 10.44 -26.97 -20.80
N VAL A 182 11.56 -27.58 -20.40
CA VAL A 182 11.92 -27.77 -18.99
C VAL A 182 12.31 -26.44 -18.34
N GLU A 183 13.05 -25.58 -19.05
CA GLU A 183 13.39 -24.24 -18.59
C GLU A 183 12.16 -23.34 -18.40
N ILE A 184 11.23 -23.33 -19.37
CA ILE A 184 9.94 -22.63 -19.25
C ILE A 184 9.19 -23.12 -18.00
N LYS A 185 9.09 -24.44 -17.76
CA LYS A 185 8.46 -24.98 -16.55
C LYS A 185 9.15 -24.53 -15.26
N LYS A 186 10.49 -24.45 -15.24
CA LYS A 186 11.26 -23.92 -14.11
C LYS A 186 10.96 -22.45 -13.86
N LEU A 187 10.93 -21.62 -14.91
CA LEU A 187 10.60 -20.20 -14.81
C LEU A 187 9.15 -19.97 -14.37
N SER A 188 8.18 -20.70 -14.92
CA SER A 188 6.78 -20.65 -14.48
C SER A 188 6.61 -21.06 -13.01
N ALA A 189 7.37 -22.04 -12.52
CA ALA A 189 7.35 -22.42 -11.10
C ALA A 189 7.95 -21.32 -10.20
N LEU A 190 9.04 -20.67 -10.61
CA LEU A 190 9.62 -19.53 -9.89
C LEU A 190 8.68 -18.32 -9.86
N ILE A 191 8.02 -18.01 -10.99
CA ILE A 191 7.00 -16.95 -11.08
C ILE A 191 5.84 -17.26 -10.12
N SER A 192 5.30 -18.48 -10.16
CA SER A 192 4.16 -18.87 -9.29
C SER A 192 4.52 -18.86 -7.80
N ASN A 193 5.77 -19.17 -7.44
CA ASN A 193 6.28 -19.02 -6.07
C ASN A 193 6.38 -17.53 -5.67
N ALA A 194 6.99 -16.69 -6.51
CA ALA A 194 7.09 -15.25 -6.26
C ALA A 194 5.71 -14.59 -6.15
N GLU A 195 4.75 -14.97 -7.02
CA GLU A 195 3.35 -14.54 -6.91
C GLU A 195 2.69 -14.98 -5.59
N ALA A 196 3.04 -16.15 -5.06
CA ALA A 196 2.52 -16.66 -3.79
C ALA A 196 3.11 -15.90 -2.60
N GLU A 197 4.41 -15.62 -2.62
CA GLU A 197 5.09 -14.77 -1.64
C GLU A 197 4.56 -13.33 -1.70
N MET A 198 4.38 -12.75 -2.89
CA MET A 198 3.74 -11.44 -3.06
C MET A 198 2.27 -11.42 -2.59
N ARG A 199 1.51 -12.50 -2.77
CA ARG A 199 0.15 -12.63 -2.21
C ARG A 199 0.16 -12.72 -0.68
N LYS A 200 1.12 -13.47 -0.10
CA LYS A 200 1.32 -13.55 1.35
C LYS A 200 1.70 -12.19 1.93
N MET A 201 2.73 -11.53 1.38
CA MET A 201 3.20 -10.23 1.85
C MET A 201 2.14 -9.13 1.71
N ARG A 202 1.32 -9.13 0.65
CA ARG A 202 0.18 -8.22 0.55
C ARG A 202 -0.84 -8.43 1.67
N LEU A 203 -1.21 -9.68 1.97
CA LEU A 203 -2.11 -9.97 3.09
C LEU A 203 -1.50 -9.56 4.44
N GLU A 204 -0.19 -9.75 4.62
CA GLU A 204 0.52 -9.28 5.82
C GLU A 204 0.51 -7.75 5.94
N ILE A 205 0.72 -7.02 4.83
CA ILE A 205 0.61 -5.55 4.76
C ILE A 205 -0.84 -5.08 5.02
N GLU A 206 -1.84 -5.72 4.40
CA GLU A 206 -3.26 -5.43 4.60
C GLU A 206 -3.66 -5.60 6.07
N ASN A 207 -3.17 -6.65 6.74
CA ASN A 207 -3.34 -6.85 8.18
C ASN A 207 -2.63 -5.75 9.00
N CYS A 208 -1.39 -5.40 8.67
CA CYS A 208 -0.66 -4.32 9.36
C CYS A 208 -1.35 -2.96 9.20
N ILE A 209 -1.90 -2.64 8.03
CA ILE A 209 -2.69 -1.42 7.80
C ILE A 209 -4.00 -1.48 8.60
N ALA A 210 -4.68 -2.62 8.65
CA ALA A 210 -5.87 -2.78 9.49
C ALA A 210 -5.56 -2.60 10.98
N TYR A 211 -4.42 -3.10 11.48
CA TYR A 211 -3.96 -2.87 12.84
C TYR A 211 -3.56 -1.41 13.08
N LYS A 212 -2.84 -0.74 12.16
CA LYS A 212 -2.53 0.71 12.23
C LYS A 212 -3.82 1.51 12.36
N ASN A 213 -4.78 1.31 11.47
CA ASN A 213 -6.08 2.00 11.47
C ASN A 213 -6.92 1.73 12.73
N PHE A 214 -6.84 0.52 13.30
CA PHE A 214 -7.51 0.17 14.55
C PHE A 214 -6.88 0.86 15.77
N LEU A 215 -5.55 0.84 15.90
CA LEU A 215 -4.85 1.56 16.96
C LEU A 215 -5.11 3.07 16.82
N GLU A 216 -5.09 3.59 15.59
CA GLU A 216 -5.40 4.98 15.26
C GLU A 216 -6.85 5.42 15.52
N SER A 217 -7.79 4.49 15.73
CA SER A 217 -9.17 4.78 16.14
C SER A 217 -9.38 4.71 17.66
N LEU A 218 -8.52 3.98 18.37
CA LEU A 218 -8.46 3.96 19.84
C LEU A 218 -7.56 5.07 20.42
N ALA A 219 -6.60 5.55 19.64
CA ALA A 219 -5.71 6.64 20.03
C ALA A 219 -6.50 7.94 20.29
N ARG A 220 -6.27 8.56 21.45
CA ARG A 220 -6.93 9.82 21.83
C ARG A 220 -6.66 10.91 20.77
N PRO A 221 -7.68 11.63 20.25
CA PRO A 221 -7.50 12.66 19.23
C PRO A 221 -6.38 13.68 19.51
N GLN A 222 -6.23 14.07 20.78
CA GLN A 222 -5.19 15.00 21.24
C GLN A 222 -3.77 14.53 20.90
N TRP A 223 -3.50 13.22 20.89
CA TRP A 223 -2.17 12.67 20.58
C TRP A 223 -1.70 13.05 19.16
N PHE A 224 -2.60 13.11 18.18
CA PHE A 224 -2.27 13.51 16.81
C PHE A 224 -1.92 15.01 16.74
N TYR A 225 -2.68 15.85 17.46
CA TYR A 225 -2.40 17.29 17.56
C TYR A 225 -1.08 17.58 18.28
N ASP A 226 -0.80 16.88 19.39
CA ASP A 226 0.43 17.02 20.16
C ASP A 226 1.65 16.53 19.35
N THR A 227 1.51 15.43 18.60
CA THR A 227 2.58 14.87 17.75
C THR A 227 2.90 15.79 16.58
N LEU A 228 1.89 16.24 15.81
CA LEU A 228 2.12 17.17 14.70
C LEU A 228 2.66 18.53 15.20
N SER A 229 2.19 19.00 16.35
CA SER A 229 2.77 20.19 17.00
C SER A 229 4.23 19.99 17.35
N SER A 230 4.61 18.84 17.89
CA SER A 230 5.99 18.53 18.31
C SER A 230 6.93 18.46 17.10
N LEU A 231 6.57 17.73 16.05
CA LEU A 231 7.37 17.59 14.84
C LEU A 231 7.56 18.94 14.11
N ARG A 232 6.48 19.73 13.93
CA ARG A 232 6.59 21.07 13.34
C ARG A 232 7.39 22.04 14.22
N ILE A 233 7.32 21.88 15.54
CA ILE A 233 8.17 22.63 16.48
C ILE A 233 9.64 22.24 16.31
N GLU A 234 9.97 20.95 16.23
CA GLU A 234 11.33 20.46 16.01
C GLU A 234 11.93 21.05 14.73
N ASP A 235 11.24 20.88 13.59
CA ASP A 235 11.67 21.41 12.28
C ASP A 235 11.90 22.93 12.33
N ALA A 236 11.00 23.67 13.00
CA ALA A 236 11.11 25.11 13.15
C ALA A 236 12.22 25.53 14.12
N THR A 237 12.47 24.76 15.19
CA THR A 237 13.56 25.04 16.14
C THR A 237 14.93 24.78 15.53
N GLU A 238 15.11 23.68 14.78
CA GLU A 238 16.35 23.39 14.06
C GLU A 238 16.67 24.54 13.11
N LYS A 239 15.68 24.98 12.31
CA LYS A 239 15.87 26.13 11.43
C LYS A 239 16.22 27.42 12.18
N ILE A 240 15.48 27.78 13.23
CA ILE A 240 15.74 29.02 13.99
C ILE A 240 17.13 29.00 14.63
N LEU A 241 17.61 27.84 15.09
CA LEU A 241 18.95 27.68 15.66
C LEU A 241 20.04 27.79 14.58
N LEU A 242 19.84 27.24 13.39
CA LEU A 242 20.75 27.39 12.25
C LEU A 242 20.81 28.85 11.75
N ASP A 243 19.66 29.49 11.56
CA ASP A 243 19.56 30.91 11.17
C ASP A 243 20.25 31.81 12.22
N ALA A 244 20.09 31.50 13.52
CA ALA A 244 20.76 32.22 14.61
C ALA A 244 22.28 31.94 14.69
N GLU A 245 22.73 30.72 14.42
CA GLU A 245 24.17 30.42 14.35
C GLU A 245 24.82 31.18 13.20
N GLU A 246 24.25 31.20 11.98
CA GLU A 246 24.82 31.96 10.86
C GLU A 246 24.98 33.44 11.20
N VAL A 247 23.97 34.05 11.83
CA VAL A 247 24.01 35.44 12.31
C VAL A 247 25.07 35.65 13.40
N TYR A 248 25.23 34.72 14.35
CA TYR A 248 26.28 34.78 15.37
C TYR A 248 27.68 34.64 14.78
N GLN A 249 27.89 33.70 13.85
CA GLN A 249 29.17 33.51 13.17
C GLN A 249 29.54 34.77 12.36
N ALA A 250 28.59 35.36 11.63
CA ALA A 250 28.80 36.61 10.88
C ALA A 250 29.12 37.81 11.81
N ARG A 251 28.33 38.04 12.86
CA ARG A 251 28.55 39.14 13.83
C ARG A 251 29.88 38.96 14.58
N SER A 252 30.22 37.74 15.01
CA SER A 252 31.46 37.47 15.73
C SER A 252 32.71 37.48 14.84
N ALA A 253 32.59 37.13 13.55
CA ALA A 253 33.67 37.33 12.58
C ALA A 253 33.94 38.82 12.32
N ALA A 254 32.89 39.65 12.25
CA ALA A 254 33.03 41.10 12.10
C ALA A 254 33.76 41.75 13.30
N LEU A 255 33.42 41.37 14.54
CA LEU A 255 34.12 41.82 15.74
C LEU A 255 35.62 41.46 15.72
N ARG A 256 35.94 40.20 15.41
CA ARG A 256 37.35 39.74 15.28
C ARG A 256 38.10 40.49 14.18
N ALA A 257 37.45 40.81 13.07
CA ALA A 257 38.05 41.60 11.98
C ALA A 257 38.27 43.07 12.37
N GLN A 258 37.35 43.68 13.11
CA GLN A 258 37.49 45.03 13.66
C GLN A 258 38.67 45.13 14.63
N GLU A 259 38.86 44.12 15.48
CA GLU A 259 40.00 44.05 16.40
C GLU A 259 41.33 43.78 15.68
N ALA A 260 41.36 42.86 14.70
CA ALA A 260 42.53 42.64 13.87
C ALA A 260 42.97 43.94 13.17
N ALA A 261 42.02 44.68 12.60
CA ALA A 261 42.27 46.00 12.02
C ALA A 261 42.76 47.04 13.06
N ARG A 262 42.26 47.00 14.31
CA ARG A 262 42.75 47.85 15.41
C ARG A 262 44.21 47.56 15.75
N LEU A 263 44.58 46.27 15.86
CA LEU A 263 45.95 45.83 16.14
C LEU A 263 46.90 46.14 14.98
N GLU A 264 46.47 45.91 13.73
CA GLU A 264 47.23 46.30 12.54
C GLU A 264 47.45 47.82 12.47
N ALA A 265 46.45 48.64 12.81
CA ALA A 265 46.58 50.09 12.84
C ALA A 265 47.57 50.57 13.91
N VAL A 266 47.59 49.94 15.09
CA VAL A 266 48.59 50.21 16.14
C VAL A 266 50.01 49.86 15.65
N LEU A 267 50.20 48.65 15.10
CA LEU A 267 51.50 48.22 14.57
C LEU A 267 52.00 49.10 13.39
N GLN A 268 51.08 49.57 12.54
CA GLN A 268 51.41 50.53 11.48
C GLN A 268 51.81 51.90 12.06
N ALA A 269 51.12 52.38 13.10
CA ALA A 269 51.44 53.63 13.78
C ALA A 269 52.75 53.56 14.58
N GLU A 270 53.16 52.40 15.07
CA GLU A 270 54.49 52.20 15.65
C GLU A 270 55.57 52.22 14.56
N GLN A 271 55.37 51.51 13.44
CA GLN A 271 56.31 51.54 12.32
C GLN A 271 56.48 52.92 11.68
N THR A 272 55.45 53.77 11.66
CA THR A 272 55.61 55.16 11.20
C THR A 272 56.37 56.00 12.21
N LYS A 273 56.09 55.88 13.52
CA LYS A 273 56.89 56.53 14.59
C LYS A 273 58.37 56.12 14.55
N GLU A 274 58.69 54.86 14.30
CA GLU A 274 60.08 54.40 14.12
C GLU A 274 60.74 55.04 12.88
N ARG A 275 60.04 55.09 11.75
CA ARG A 275 60.54 55.72 10.50
C ARG A 275 60.74 57.23 10.66
N GLU A 276 59.88 57.92 11.40
CA GLU A 276 60.03 59.34 11.71
C GLU A 276 61.12 59.61 12.76
N GLY A 277 61.22 58.77 13.80
CA GLY A 277 62.30 58.82 14.79
C GLY A 277 63.68 58.63 14.18
N ALA A 278 63.82 57.75 13.19
CA ALA A 278 65.03 57.58 12.39
C ALA A 278 65.38 58.80 11.50
N SER A 279 64.44 59.75 11.32
CA SER A 279 64.56 60.88 10.38
C SER A 279 65.06 62.19 11.02
N TYR A 280 65.13 62.28 12.36
CA TYR A 280 65.60 63.49 13.05
C TYR A 280 67.13 63.60 13.18
N GLY A 281 67.81 63.54 12.03
CA GLY A 281 69.27 63.62 11.89
C GLY A 281 69.75 64.83 11.08
N LYS A 282 69.72 66.02 11.69
CA LYS A 282 70.21 67.34 11.16
C LYS A 282 69.40 67.98 10.02
N ARG A 283 68.76 69.12 10.33
CA ARG A 283 69.00 70.41 9.64
C ARG A 283 68.54 71.61 10.51
N ASN A 284 69.03 72.79 10.17
CA ASN A 284 69.01 74.01 10.99
C ASN A 284 67.83 74.96 10.65
N PRO A 285 67.51 75.96 11.50
CA PRO A 285 66.28 76.76 11.42
C PRO A 285 66.36 77.98 10.48
N THR A 286 65.52 79.00 10.72
CA THR A 286 65.15 80.20 9.90
C THR A 286 64.16 79.89 8.76
N SER A 287 63.15 80.72 8.44
CA SER A 287 62.84 82.11 8.84
C SER A 287 61.35 82.43 9.07
N VAL A 288 61.08 83.55 9.77
CA VAL A 288 59.76 84.02 10.24
C VAL A 288 58.93 84.78 9.19
N ALA A 289 57.61 84.52 9.15
CA ALA A 289 56.51 85.45 8.80
C ALA A 289 55.18 84.77 9.21
N LEU A 290 54.43 85.10 10.28
CA LEU A 290 53.99 86.37 10.90
C LEU A 290 52.78 87.01 10.17
N ALA A 291 51.57 86.62 10.59
CA ALA A 291 50.30 87.27 10.24
C ALA A 291 49.29 87.13 11.41
N THR A 292 49.24 88.12 12.31
CA THR A 292 48.36 88.10 13.50
C THR A 292 47.34 89.24 13.50
N GLN A 293 46.05 88.91 13.64
CA GLN A 293 44.99 89.78 14.18
C GLN A 293 43.95 88.87 14.88
N ARG A 294 43.49 89.06 16.12
CA ARG A 294 43.05 90.24 16.92
C ARG A 294 41.83 90.93 16.29
N MET A 295 40.72 91.22 16.99
CA MET A 295 40.46 91.33 18.45
C MET A 295 39.11 90.73 18.87
N GLY A 296 38.94 90.40 20.16
CA GLY A 296 37.63 90.20 20.81
C GLY A 296 37.74 89.83 22.30
N VAL A 297 37.30 90.71 23.20
CA VAL A 297 37.29 90.56 24.68
C VAL A 297 36.02 91.33 25.17
N GLN A 298 35.26 90.99 26.20
CA GLN A 298 35.59 90.40 27.51
C GLN A 298 34.39 89.72 28.24
N HIS A 299 34.74 88.99 29.31
CA HIS A 299 33.98 88.78 30.57
C HIS A 299 32.62 88.04 30.60
N GLY A 300 32.49 87.18 31.62
CA GLY A 300 31.33 86.31 31.88
C GLY A 300 31.76 84.84 32.08
N LYS A 301 32.66 84.54 33.02
CA LYS A 301 32.31 84.25 34.42
C LYS A 301 31.21 83.17 34.54
N ASP A 302 31.61 81.92 34.32
CA ASP A 302 31.32 80.82 35.25
C ASP A 302 32.30 79.66 35.04
N ARG A 303 32.20 78.64 35.90
CA ARG A 303 33.16 77.53 36.07
C ARG A 303 32.85 76.38 35.10
N PRO A 304 33.86 75.88 34.37
CA PRO A 304 34.13 74.44 34.38
C PRO A 304 35.40 74.12 35.17
N VAL A 305 35.47 72.89 35.71
CA VAL A 305 36.75 72.23 35.97
C VAL A 305 37.19 71.59 34.65
N VAL A 306 38.49 71.34 34.45
CA VAL A 306 38.99 70.63 33.27
C VAL A 306 38.26 69.29 33.15
N ASP A 307 37.64 69.04 32.01
CA ASP A 307 36.94 67.79 31.73
C ASP A 307 37.92 66.61 31.79
N GLU A 308 37.49 65.48 32.34
CA GLU A 308 38.29 64.27 32.33
C GLU A 308 38.23 63.66 30.92
N GLU A 309 39.37 63.56 30.25
CA GLU A 309 39.53 62.65 29.12
C GLU A 309 39.57 61.23 29.69
N GLU A 310 38.40 60.68 30.05
CA GLU A 310 38.24 59.24 30.24
C GLU A 310 38.66 58.56 28.94
N GLU A 311 39.79 57.84 28.96
CA GLU A 311 40.14 56.92 27.88
C GLU A 311 38.96 55.94 27.73
N PRO A 312 38.35 55.81 26.55
CA PRO A 312 37.17 54.97 26.39
C PRO A 312 37.54 53.53 26.72
N GLU A 313 37.01 53.01 27.83
CA GLU A 313 37.34 51.70 28.37
C GLU A 313 37.10 50.63 27.30
N VAL A 314 38.18 50.08 26.76
CA VAL A 314 38.11 49.17 25.61
C VAL A 314 37.70 47.79 26.11
N VAL A 315 36.39 47.61 26.26
CA VAL A 315 35.71 46.35 26.59
C VAL A 315 36.37 45.20 25.81
N PRO A 316 36.96 44.19 26.48
CA PRO A 316 37.63 43.09 25.82
C PRO A 316 36.75 42.38 24.78
N LEU A 317 37.38 41.85 23.74
CA LEU A 317 36.70 41.07 22.70
C LEU A 317 35.88 39.92 23.28
N GLU A 318 36.41 39.27 24.31
CA GLU A 318 35.79 38.18 25.03
C GLU A 318 34.43 38.60 25.62
N GLU A 319 34.35 39.77 26.26
CA GLU A 319 33.12 40.31 26.84
C GLU A 319 32.13 40.75 25.76
N GLN A 320 32.61 41.35 24.67
CA GLN A 320 31.76 41.72 23.51
C GLN A 320 31.17 40.47 22.82
N LEU A 321 31.94 39.38 22.74
CA LEU A 321 31.51 38.10 22.18
C LEU A 321 30.56 37.36 23.12
N GLU A 322 30.77 37.39 24.43
CA GLU A 322 29.88 36.79 25.42
C GLU A 322 28.52 37.51 25.46
N HIS A 323 28.52 38.85 25.49
CA HIS A 323 27.28 39.63 25.38
C HIS A 323 26.55 39.38 24.04
N LEU A 324 27.28 39.32 22.93
CA LEU A 324 26.72 38.95 21.62
C LEU A 324 26.09 37.55 21.66
N TYR A 325 26.76 36.57 22.27
CA TYR A 325 26.24 35.21 22.40
C TYR A 325 24.95 35.17 23.24
N SER A 326 24.94 35.78 24.44
CA SER A 326 23.74 35.86 25.28
C SER A 326 22.57 36.55 24.57
N SER A 327 22.83 37.66 23.87
CA SER A 327 21.79 38.36 23.10
C SER A 327 21.24 37.52 21.95
N MET A 328 22.09 36.75 21.25
CA MET A 328 21.65 35.81 20.20
C MET A 328 20.85 34.63 20.77
N GLU A 329 21.24 34.10 21.94
CA GLU A 329 20.45 33.06 22.62
C GLU A 329 19.07 33.58 23.04
N GLU A 330 18.97 34.81 23.56
CA GLU A 330 17.68 35.41 23.92
C GLU A 330 16.80 35.67 22.69
N GLU A 331 17.37 36.18 21.59
CA GLU A 331 16.69 36.36 20.30
C GLU A 331 16.16 35.02 19.77
N ALA A 332 16.99 33.96 19.79
CA ALA A 332 16.59 32.61 19.37
C ALA A 332 15.52 31.98 20.29
N ARG A 333 15.66 32.10 21.62
CA ARG A 333 14.67 31.62 22.61
C ARG A 333 13.32 32.32 22.41
N ALA A 334 13.32 33.63 22.17
CA ALA A 334 12.11 34.39 21.89
C ALA A 334 11.47 34.00 20.55
N ALA A 335 12.27 33.81 19.50
CA ALA A 335 11.79 33.33 18.20
C ALA A 335 11.18 31.92 18.29
N ILE A 336 11.81 31.00 19.03
CA ILE A 336 11.27 29.66 19.32
C ILE A 336 9.95 29.76 20.11
N ALA A 337 9.87 30.62 21.14
CA ALA A 337 8.65 30.81 21.91
C ALA A 337 7.49 31.38 21.05
N ALA A 338 7.77 32.33 20.15
CA ALA A 338 6.79 32.86 19.21
C ALA A 338 6.35 31.82 18.16
N SER A 339 7.31 31.10 17.58
CA SER A 339 7.06 30.04 16.58
C SER A 339 6.24 28.90 17.17
N THR A 340 6.63 28.37 18.34
CA THR A 340 5.90 27.28 19.03
C THR A 340 4.48 27.68 19.42
N ALA A 341 4.23 28.95 19.80
CA ALA A 341 2.89 29.46 20.05
C ALA A 341 2.05 29.54 18.76
N SER A 342 2.64 30.01 17.65
CA SER A 342 1.97 30.07 16.34
C SER A 342 1.64 28.68 15.79
N ILE A 343 2.58 27.73 15.85
CA ILE A 343 2.41 26.34 15.37
C ILE A 343 1.31 25.63 16.17
N ARG A 344 1.30 25.76 17.50
CA ARG A 344 0.23 25.18 18.33
C ARG A 344 -1.13 25.78 18.01
N ALA A 345 -1.21 27.10 17.78
CA ALA A 345 -2.46 27.75 17.38
C ALA A 345 -2.95 27.23 16.02
N GLU A 346 -2.07 27.16 15.02
CA GLU A 346 -2.39 26.63 13.69
C GLU A 346 -2.86 25.16 13.77
N VAL A 347 -2.06 24.28 14.36
CA VAL A 347 -2.36 22.85 14.47
C VAL A 347 -3.65 22.62 15.26
N SER A 348 -3.91 23.37 16.33
CA SER A 348 -5.18 23.28 17.09
C SER A 348 -6.42 23.71 16.28
N SER A 349 -6.24 24.47 15.19
CA SER A 349 -7.33 24.88 14.30
C SER A 349 -7.60 23.89 13.16
N MET A 350 -6.70 22.92 12.93
CA MET A 350 -6.84 21.91 11.89
C MET A 350 -7.90 20.86 12.26
N ALA A 351 -8.63 20.35 11.25
CA ALA A 351 -9.49 19.19 11.43
C ALA A 351 -8.66 17.91 11.66
N LEU A 352 -9.08 17.03 12.56
CA LEU A 352 -8.36 15.80 12.92
C LEU A 352 -7.97 14.92 11.72
N ALA A 353 -8.82 14.87 10.68
CA ALA A 353 -8.51 14.18 9.44
C ALA A 353 -7.29 14.79 8.73
N ALA A 354 -7.27 16.11 8.55
CA ALA A 354 -6.14 16.82 7.95
C ALA A 354 -4.86 16.71 8.79
N VAL A 355 -4.96 16.63 10.13
CA VAL A 355 -3.80 16.37 11.01
C VAL A 355 -3.23 14.97 10.79
N LYS A 356 -4.09 13.94 10.64
CA LYS A 356 -3.66 12.58 10.29
C LYS A 356 -3.07 12.49 8.89
N ASP A 357 -3.71 13.13 7.91
CA ASP A 357 -3.24 13.17 6.53
C ASP A 357 -1.85 13.85 6.45
N GLU A 358 -1.66 14.97 7.14
CA GLU A 358 -0.36 15.67 7.25
C GLU A 358 0.72 14.77 7.89
N LEU A 359 0.40 14.10 9.00
CA LEU A 359 1.33 13.17 9.67
C LEU A 359 1.75 12.01 8.77
N HIS A 360 0.84 11.45 7.94
CA HIS A 360 1.14 10.31 7.07
C HIS A 360 1.76 10.67 5.71
N HIS A 361 1.80 11.97 5.32
CA HIS A 361 2.33 12.40 4.01
C HIS A 361 3.51 13.38 4.10
N SER A 362 3.62 14.19 5.16
CA SER A 362 4.69 15.19 5.32
C SER A 362 5.90 14.67 6.12
N TYR A 363 5.77 13.52 6.80
CA TYR A 363 6.79 12.97 7.71
C TYR A 363 7.07 11.49 7.44
N ASP A 364 8.35 11.10 7.52
CA ASP A 364 8.78 9.70 7.41
C ASP A 364 8.30 8.86 8.60
N GLU A 365 7.94 7.60 8.37
CA GLU A 365 7.43 6.71 9.44
C GLU A 365 8.45 6.47 10.57
N GLU A 366 9.75 6.67 10.34
CA GLU A 366 10.79 6.62 11.38
C GLU A 366 10.81 7.83 12.32
N ARG A 367 10.23 8.98 11.91
CA ARG A 367 10.06 10.18 12.77
C ARG A 367 8.77 10.14 13.58
N LEU A 368 7.78 9.33 13.18
CA LEU A 368 6.49 9.27 13.85
C LEU A 368 6.59 8.44 15.14
N PRO A 369 6.28 8.99 16.33
CA PRO A 369 6.14 8.18 17.54
C PRO A 369 4.95 7.22 17.41
N MET A 370 4.99 6.10 18.13
CA MET A 370 3.88 5.14 18.17
C MET A 370 2.73 5.65 19.04
N CYS A 371 1.47 5.43 18.63
CA CYS A 371 0.29 5.82 19.40
C CYS A 371 0.18 5.13 20.78
N PHE A 372 0.79 3.95 20.90
CA PHE A 372 0.88 3.14 22.12
C PHE A 372 2.31 2.59 22.20
N VAL A 373 2.89 2.59 23.40
CA VAL A 373 4.28 2.14 23.66
C VAL A 373 4.29 0.74 24.29
N SER A 374 3.28 0.40 25.08
CA SER A 374 3.10 -0.92 25.68
C SER A 374 1.74 -1.54 25.36
N VAL A 375 1.60 -2.84 25.63
CA VAL A 375 0.30 -3.54 25.55
C VAL A 375 -0.60 -3.15 26.73
N ASP A 376 0.00 -2.77 27.87
CA ASP A 376 -0.75 -2.34 29.07
C ASP A 376 -1.46 -0.99 28.82
N ASP A 377 -0.91 -0.12 27.96
CA ASP A 377 -1.56 1.13 27.52
C ASP A 377 -2.92 0.85 26.85
N LEU A 378 -3.02 -0.25 26.08
CA LEU A 378 -4.24 -0.67 25.39
C LEU A 378 -5.22 -1.35 26.36
N LEU A 379 -4.72 -2.05 27.38
CA LEU A 379 -5.54 -2.55 28.48
C LEU A 379 -6.10 -1.41 29.32
N GLU A 380 -5.36 -0.33 29.55
CA GLU A 380 -5.85 0.87 30.22
C GLU A 380 -7.01 1.51 29.44
N VAL A 381 -6.92 1.64 28.11
CA VAL A 381 -8.03 2.12 27.28
C VAL A 381 -9.25 1.20 27.40
N PHE A 382 -9.07 -0.12 27.42
CA PHE A 382 -10.16 -1.07 27.57
C PHE A 382 -10.83 -0.97 28.95
N ILE A 383 -10.05 -0.92 30.03
CA ILE A 383 -10.53 -0.75 31.42
C ILE A 383 -11.31 0.56 31.57
N ASN A 384 -10.81 1.69 31.05
CA ASN A 384 -11.52 2.97 31.06
C ASN A 384 -12.89 2.89 30.35
N VAL A 385 -13.02 2.08 29.29
CA VAL A 385 -14.29 1.85 28.59
C VAL A 385 -15.20 0.90 29.37
N GLU A 386 -14.68 -0.13 30.03
CA GLU A 386 -15.46 -1.00 30.92
C GLU A 386 -15.99 -0.23 32.15
N GLU A 387 -15.15 0.57 32.80
CA GLU A 387 -15.54 1.44 33.92
C GLU A 387 -16.56 2.50 33.49
N GLY A 388 -16.37 3.14 32.33
CA GLY A 388 -17.32 4.10 31.77
C GLY A 388 -18.69 3.48 31.42
N ASN A 389 -18.69 2.26 30.87
CA ASN A 389 -19.92 1.51 30.60
C ASN A 389 -20.61 1.07 31.89
N LEU A 390 -19.85 0.62 32.90
CA LEU A 390 -20.38 0.23 34.21
C LEU A 390 -21.00 1.44 34.94
N PHE A 391 -20.34 2.61 34.89
CA PHE A 391 -20.89 3.86 35.39
C PHE A 391 -22.18 4.24 34.67
N LEU A 392 -22.24 4.13 33.33
CA LEU A 392 -23.47 4.41 32.58
C LEU A 392 -24.61 3.46 32.96
N ILE A 393 -24.33 2.16 33.11
CA ILE A 393 -25.32 1.16 33.58
C ILE A 393 -25.80 1.50 35.00
N GLN A 394 -24.91 1.90 35.90
CA GLN A 394 -25.28 2.33 37.25
C GLN A 394 -26.20 3.57 37.21
N ASN A 395 -25.86 4.59 36.42
CA ASN A 395 -26.73 5.77 36.25
C ASN A 395 -28.10 5.37 35.67
N CYS A 396 -28.15 4.45 34.70
CA CYS A 396 -29.42 3.95 34.17
C CYS A 396 -30.27 3.28 35.26
N HIS A 397 -29.70 2.40 36.09
CA HIS A 397 -30.44 1.80 37.21
C HIS A 397 -30.86 2.83 38.28
N GLU A 398 -30.02 3.82 38.60
CA GLU A 398 -30.36 4.87 39.56
C GLU A 398 -31.52 5.76 39.04
N LEU A 399 -31.51 6.13 37.76
CA LEU A 399 -32.64 6.83 37.12
C LEU A 399 -33.90 5.96 36.95
N GLU A 400 -33.74 4.65 36.78
CA GLU A 400 -34.87 3.69 36.77
C GLU A 400 -35.48 3.57 38.18
N GLU A 401 -34.68 3.49 39.24
CA GLU A 401 -35.17 3.49 40.64
C GLU A 401 -35.86 4.81 41.02
N GLU A 402 -35.32 5.97 40.61
CA GLU A 402 -36.00 7.26 40.79
C GLU A 402 -37.35 7.32 40.05
N LEU A 403 -37.43 6.75 38.84
CA LEU A 403 -38.66 6.71 38.03
C LEU A 403 -39.70 5.72 38.58
N GLU A 404 -39.28 4.55 39.06
CA GLU A 404 -40.15 3.60 39.76
C GLU A 404 -40.68 4.22 41.07
N GLY A 405 -39.83 4.91 41.84
CA GLY A 405 -40.23 5.67 43.01
C GLY A 405 -41.26 6.77 42.70
N ALA A 406 -41.05 7.54 41.64
CA ALA A 406 -41.96 8.59 41.20
C ALA A 406 -43.31 8.04 40.70
N THR A 407 -43.32 6.93 39.95
CA THR A 407 -44.55 6.30 39.46
C THR A 407 -45.34 5.62 40.57
N MET A 408 -44.66 4.98 41.53
CA MET A 408 -45.29 4.45 42.76
C MET A 408 -45.92 5.57 43.60
N GLY A 409 -45.21 6.70 43.79
CA GLY A 409 -45.75 7.87 44.48
C GLY A 409 -46.99 8.46 43.80
N PHE A 410 -46.98 8.57 42.47
CA PHE A 410 -48.16 9.01 41.70
C PHE A 410 -49.34 8.04 41.83
N MET A 411 -49.09 6.72 41.81
CA MET A 411 -50.15 5.72 42.03
C MET A 411 -50.75 5.81 43.44
N GLN A 412 -49.92 6.03 44.48
CA GLN A 412 -50.41 6.25 45.84
C GLN A 412 -51.25 7.52 45.96
N GLU A 413 -50.77 8.67 45.43
CA GLU A 413 -51.55 9.91 45.43
C GLU A 413 -52.87 9.76 44.66
N GLN A 414 -52.87 9.00 43.55
CA GLN A 414 -54.07 8.69 42.80
C GLN A 414 -55.06 7.80 43.60
N GLU A 415 -54.60 6.84 44.38
CA GLU A 415 -55.46 6.04 45.27
C GLU A 415 -56.00 6.87 46.45
N GLU A 416 -55.15 7.66 47.11
CA GLU A 416 -55.57 8.58 48.18
C GLU A 416 -56.60 9.61 47.68
N MET A 417 -56.37 10.20 46.49
CA MET A 417 -57.33 11.08 45.84
C MET A 417 -58.64 10.36 45.49
N ASN A 418 -58.60 9.12 45.01
CA ASN A 418 -59.80 8.34 44.69
C ASN A 418 -60.61 7.94 45.94
N THR A 419 -59.95 7.59 47.05
CA THR A 419 -60.64 7.32 48.33
C THR A 419 -61.26 8.59 48.91
N MET A 420 -60.56 9.72 48.84
CA MET A 420 -61.13 11.04 49.19
C MET A 420 -62.32 11.40 48.29
N PHE A 421 -62.21 11.21 46.97
CA PHE A 421 -63.28 11.52 46.02
C PHE A 421 -64.53 10.66 46.29
N THR A 422 -64.37 9.35 46.43
CA THR A 422 -65.49 8.43 46.74
C THR A 422 -66.12 8.70 48.11
N GLN A 423 -65.34 9.12 49.11
CA GLN A 423 -65.88 9.59 50.38
C GLN A 423 -66.70 10.89 50.21
N ARG A 424 -66.25 11.83 49.37
CA ARG A 424 -66.97 13.08 49.10
C ARG A 424 -68.23 12.89 48.26
N THR A 425 -68.24 11.98 47.28
CA THR A 425 -69.47 11.66 46.53
C THR A 425 -70.50 10.97 47.42
N ALA A 426 -70.09 10.04 48.28
CA ALA A 426 -70.98 9.42 49.26
C ALA A 426 -71.60 10.44 50.24
N GLN A 427 -70.80 11.42 50.70
CA GLN A 427 -71.31 12.56 51.51
C GLN A 427 -72.30 13.42 50.73
N LEU A 428 -72.02 13.71 49.44
CA LEU A 428 -72.92 14.47 48.57
C LEU A 428 -74.26 13.73 48.39
N GLU A 429 -74.24 12.44 48.05
CA GLU A 429 -75.45 11.62 47.89
C GLU A 429 -76.27 11.51 49.17
N ALA A 430 -75.63 11.40 50.34
CA ALA A 430 -76.32 11.40 51.62
C ALA A 430 -77.04 12.73 51.89
N LEU A 431 -76.38 13.86 51.59
CA LEU A 431 -76.98 15.20 51.68
C LEU A 431 -78.10 15.38 50.66
N THR A 432 -77.92 14.98 49.40
CA THR A 432 -78.95 15.06 48.35
C THR A 432 -80.19 14.23 48.71
N ARG A 433 -80.01 13.02 49.27
CA ARG A 433 -81.11 12.19 49.78
C ARG A 433 -81.84 12.85 50.95
N SER A 434 -81.11 13.41 51.91
CA SER A 434 -81.69 14.15 53.04
C SER A 434 -82.46 15.40 52.60
N VAL A 435 -81.96 16.14 51.58
CA VAL A 435 -82.67 17.27 50.98
C VAL A 435 -83.93 16.82 50.24
N ALA A 436 -83.89 15.73 49.48
CA ALA A 436 -85.07 15.18 48.81
C ALA A 436 -86.13 14.72 49.82
N GLU A 437 -85.72 14.05 50.91
CA GLU A 437 -86.59 13.68 52.02
C GLU A 437 -87.17 14.88 52.77
N ALA A 438 -86.43 15.98 52.88
CA ALA A 438 -86.94 17.23 53.46
C ALA A 438 -87.92 17.91 52.51
N GLN A 439 -87.68 17.86 51.20
CA GLN A 439 -88.57 18.41 50.17
C GLN A 439 -89.90 17.65 50.09
N THR A 440 -89.90 16.32 50.17
CA THR A 440 -91.17 15.55 50.21
C THR A 440 -91.95 15.81 51.49
N LYS A 441 -91.28 15.92 52.65
CA LYS A 441 -91.93 16.32 53.92
C LYS A 441 -92.47 17.75 53.89
N LEU A 442 -91.81 18.67 53.16
CA LEU A 442 -92.33 20.03 52.95
C LEU A 442 -93.55 20.02 52.02
N GLN A 443 -93.53 19.26 50.92
CA GLN A 443 -94.69 19.07 50.05
C GLN A 443 -95.89 18.48 50.82
N GLU A 444 -95.67 17.46 51.65
CA GLU A 444 -96.67 16.85 52.54
C GLU A 444 -97.19 17.79 53.65
N LEU A 445 -96.53 18.92 53.88
CA LEU A 445 -96.97 19.98 54.80
C LEU A 445 -97.66 21.13 54.05
N ASP A 446 -97.17 21.54 52.88
CA ASP A 446 -97.83 22.53 52.01
C ASP A 446 -99.20 22.01 51.55
N GLU A 447 -99.30 20.74 51.15
CA GLU A 447 -100.58 20.06 50.83
C GLU A 447 -101.55 20.05 52.03
N ARG A 448 -101.05 20.03 53.27
CA ARG A 448 -101.88 20.14 54.48
C ARG A 448 -102.25 21.59 54.81
N MET A 449 -101.38 22.55 54.50
CA MET A 449 -101.63 23.98 54.74
C MET A 449 -102.63 24.56 53.74
N GLU A 450 -102.57 24.16 52.47
CA GLU A 450 -103.54 24.56 51.43
C GLU A 450 -104.98 24.11 51.79
N VAL A 451 -105.12 23.00 52.52
CA VAL A 451 -106.40 22.47 53.02
C VAL A 451 -106.96 23.26 54.24
N LEU A 452 -106.18 24.15 54.87
CA LEU A 452 -106.50 24.69 56.21
C LEU A 452 -106.66 26.22 56.35
N GLU A 453 -106.18 27.07 55.44
CA GLU A 453 -106.41 28.53 55.52
C GLU A 453 -107.56 29.01 54.61
N PRO A 454 -108.54 29.76 55.17
CA PRO A 454 -108.50 31.21 54.94
C PRO A 454 -109.09 32.09 56.07
N ARG A 455 -108.38 33.13 56.53
CA ARG A 455 -109.01 34.20 57.35
C ARG A 455 -108.35 35.60 57.35
N GLY A 456 -109.18 36.62 57.11
CA GLY A 456 -109.27 37.89 57.86
C GLY A 456 -108.02 38.77 58.11
N LYS A 457 -107.99 39.96 57.49
CA LYS A 457 -107.02 41.04 57.72
C LYS A 457 -107.34 41.88 58.97
N HIS A 458 -106.34 42.48 59.62
CA HIS A 458 -106.41 43.83 60.20
C HIS A 458 -105.02 44.48 60.30
N GLN A 459 -104.96 45.78 60.66
CA GLN A 459 -103.85 46.68 60.35
C GLN A 459 -103.76 47.84 61.36
N ALA A 460 -102.52 48.30 61.62
CA ALA A 460 -102.07 49.66 62.03
C ALA A 460 -101.25 49.72 63.35
N ASN A 461 -100.57 50.82 63.73
CA ASN A 461 -99.63 51.76 63.06
C ASN A 461 -99.31 52.90 64.06
N THR A 462 -98.07 53.36 64.24
CA THR A 462 -97.62 54.74 64.66
C THR A 462 -96.14 54.77 65.09
N THR A 463 -95.51 55.93 65.39
CA THR A 463 -94.83 56.86 64.45
C THR A 463 -93.84 57.76 65.21
N ALA A 464 -92.57 57.89 64.79
CA ALA A 464 -91.71 59.10 64.91
C ALA A 464 -90.28 58.87 64.35
N GLY A 465 -89.65 59.89 63.73
CA GLY A 465 -88.18 59.92 63.52
C GLY A 465 -87.66 60.16 62.09
N SER A 466 -87.35 61.41 61.76
CA SER A 466 -86.62 61.91 60.57
C SER A 466 -85.19 61.33 60.44
N THR A 467 -84.46 61.30 59.31
CA THR A 467 -84.67 61.76 57.90
C THR A 467 -83.59 61.18 56.95
N ALA A 468 -83.75 61.43 55.64
CA ALA A 468 -82.69 61.62 54.61
C ALA A 468 -82.31 60.47 53.63
N THR A 469 -82.57 60.77 52.35
CA THR A 469 -81.80 60.44 51.12
C THR A 469 -81.42 59.00 50.77
N ALA A 470 -81.91 58.56 49.61
CA ALA A 470 -81.60 57.28 48.97
C ALA A 470 -80.21 57.23 48.31
N PHE A 471 -79.67 56.00 48.13
CA PHE A 471 -79.00 55.58 46.89
C PHE A 471 -79.20 54.07 46.65
N LYS A 472 -78.73 53.55 45.51
CA LYS A 472 -79.07 52.20 45.01
C LYS A 472 -78.28 51.06 45.68
N ARG A 473 -78.99 49.93 45.81
CA ARG A 473 -78.65 48.63 46.39
C ARG A 473 -77.36 47.97 45.83
N ALA A 474 -76.53 47.42 46.73
CA ALA A 474 -75.57 46.35 46.45
C ALA A 474 -75.30 45.48 47.70
N THR A 475 -75.05 44.17 47.48
CA THR A 475 -74.27 43.20 48.29
C THR A 475 -74.46 43.01 49.81
N ALA A 476 -74.48 41.72 50.23
CA ALA A 476 -74.12 41.16 51.56
C ALA A 476 -74.98 41.58 52.79
N GLY A 477 -74.95 40.90 53.93
CA GLY A 477 -74.33 39.60 54.29
C GLY A 477 -73.78 39.56 55.74
N ALA A 478 -73.57 38.34 56.28
CA ALA A 478 -72.80 38.00 57.49
C ALA A 478 -73.28 38.46 58.90
N SER A 479 -72.96 37.64 59.91
CA SER A 479 -72.43 37.97 61.26
C SER A 479 -72.21 36.65 62.04
N SER A 480 -71.39 36.51 63.09
CA SER A 480 -70.51 37.39 63.92
C SER A 480 -69.27 36.56 64.40
N THR A 481 -68.27 36.93 65.23
CA THR A 481 -67.78 38.13 65.98
C THR A 481 -66.30 37.84 66.38
N GLY A 482 -65.40 38.77 66.75
CA GLY A 482 -65.49 40.25 66.76
C GLY A 482 -64.65 41.00 67.81
N GLY A 483 -63.35 40.71 68.01
CA GLY A 483 -62.45 41.49 68.90
C GLY A 483 -60.96 41.24 68.59
N ALA A 484 -60.16 42.25 68.21
CA ALA A 484 -59.47 43.27 69.05
C ALA A 484 -58.15 42.72 69.69
N ARG A 485 -56.99 43.39 69.66
CA ARG A 485 -56.71 44.85 69.56
C ARG A 485 -55.22 45.13 69.16
N ASN A 486 -54.95 46.16 68.33
CA ASN A 486 -53.75 47.05 68.19
C ASN A 486 -52.30 46.48 68.23
N THR A 487 -51.27 46.92 67.49
CA THR A 487 -51.07 47.99 66.45
C THR A 487 -49.69 47.86 65.75
N ALA A 488 -49.53 48.53 64.59
CA ALA A 488 -48.28 48.95 63.90
C ALA A 488 -47.52 47.95 63.00
N GLY A 489 -47.14 48.42 61.79
CA GLY A 489 -46.40 47.69 60.74
C GLY A 489 -47.28 46.81 59.82
N GLY A 490 -47.08 46.73 58.49
CA GLY A 490 -46.03 47.40 57.69
C GLY A 490 -46.07 47.14 56.16
N ALA A 491 -47.24 47.28 55.51
CA ALA A 491 -47.45 47.39 54.06
C ALA A 491 -47.25 46.17 53.11
N LEU A 492 -48.13 46.14 52.10
CA LEU A 492 -48.03 45.57 50.74
C LEU A 492 -47.76 44.06 50.51
N VAL A 493 -48.81 43.37 50.04
CA VAL A 493 -48.71 42.47 48.88
C VAL A 493 -49.73 42.94 47.85
N ALA A 494 -49.28 43.21 46.62
CA ALA A 494 -50.14 43.51 45.48
C ALA A 494 -50.19 42.30 44.54
N ASN A 495 -51.30 42.11 43.83
CA ASN A 495 -51.43 41.02 42.86
C ASN A 495 -50.46 41.25 41.70
N MET A 496 -49.50 40.33 41.52
CA MET A 496 -48.54 40.37 40.42
C MET A 496 -49.22 40.01 39.09
N THR A 497 -48.89 40.72 38.02
CA THR A 497 -49.37 40.40 36.67
C THR A 497 -48.65 39.18 36.08
N PRO A 498 -49.22 38.50 35.07
CA PRO A 498 -48.59 37.32 34.45
C PRO A 498 -47.20 37.58 33.87
N GLU A 499 -46.94 38.80 33.37
CA GLU A 499 -45.64 39.20 32.83
C GLU A 499 -44.59 39.39 33.93
N GLU A 500 -44.98 39.94 35.08
CA GLU A 500 -44.09 40.06 36.26
C GLU A 500 -43.78 38.68 36.88
N LEU A 501 -44.76 37.75 36.87
CA LEU A 501 -44.51 36.36 37.25
C LEU A 501 -43.53 35.69 36.29
N ARG A 502 -43.74 35.82 34.97
CA ARG A 502 -42.81 35.30 33.96
C ARG A 502 -41.40 35.87 34.15
N LYS A 503 -41.27 37.19 34.35
CA LYS A 503 -39.98 37.84 34.58
C LYS A 503 -39.28 37.30 35.83
N LYS A 504 -40.01 37.09 36.93
CA LYS A 504 -39.47 36.44 38.15
C LYS A 504 -39.07 34.99 37.93
N VAL A 505 -39.75 34.25 37.04
CA VAL A 505 -39.35 32.89 36.65
C VAL A 505 -38.07 32.92 35.81
N GLU A 506 -37.94 33.83 34.84
CA GLU A 506 -36.69 34.03 34.07
C GLU A 506 -35.53 34.48 34.98
N GLU A 507 -35.76 35.38 35.94
CA GLU A 507 -34.79 35.81 36.95
C GLU A 507 -34.38 34.66 37.90
N SER A 508 -35.34 33.81 38.30
CA SER A 508 -35.09 32.62 39.14
C SER A 508 -34.29 31.55 38.40
N ILE A 509 -34.66 31.24 37.15
CA ILE A 509 -33.91 30.32 36.28
C ILE A 509 -32.49 30.86 36.03
N GLY A 510 -32.35 32.17 35.77
CA GLY A 510 -31.06 32.84 35.67
C GLY A 510 -30.21 32.72 36.95
N HIS A 511 -30.84 32.82 38.12
CA HIS A 511 -30.16 32.61 39.41
C HIS A 511 -29.72 31.15 39.59
N ILE A 512 -30.55 30.17 39.24
CA ILE A 512 -30.18 28.74 39.29
C ILE A 512 -28.99 28.45 38.38
N PHE A 513 -29.01 28.90 37.11
CA PHE A 513 -27.87 28.74 36.20
C PHE A 513 -26.62 29.55 36.60
N HIS A 514 -26.77 30.61 37.40
CA HIS A 514 -25.64 31.31 38.00
C HIS A 514 -25.05 30.51 39.17
N VAL A 515 -25.89 30.04 40.10
CA VAL A 515 -25.46 29.21 41.25
C VAL A 515 -24.79 27.92 40.79
N LEU A 516 -25.33 27.22 39.79
CA LEU A 516 -24.70 26.03 39.20
C LEU A 516 -23.33 26.37 38.60
N ARG A 517 -23.24 27.39 37.73
CA ARG A 517 -21.97 27.80 37.11
C ARG A 517 -20.92 28.25 38.13
N THR A 518 -21.32 28.90 39.23
CA THR A 518 -20.42 29.29 40.31
C THR A 518 -20.03 28.09 41.19
N GLY A 519 -20.93 27.12 41.39
CA GLY A 519 -20.66 25.84 42.03
C GLY A 519 -19.61 25.02 41.27
N ASP A 520 -19.78 24.86 39.96
CA ASP A 520 -18.80 24.18 39.09
C ASP A 520 -17.43 24.84 39.15
N GLN A 521 -17.37 26.18 39.19
CA GLN A 521 -16.12 26.92 39.35
C GLN A 521 -15.47 26.66 40.72
N GLN A 522 -16.23 26.64 41.81
CA GLN A 522 -15.71 26.31 43.14
C GLN A 522 -15.21 24.86 43.22
N LEU A 523 -15.92 23.90 42.63
CA LEU A 523 -15.49 22.50 42.53
C LEU A 523 -14.18 22.39 41.73
N LYS A 524 -14.10 23.08 40.58
CA LYS A 524 -12.90 23.10 39.72
C LYS A 524 -11.69 23.74 40.41
N ILE A 525 -11.87 24.85 41.12
CA ILE A 525 -10.82 25.50 41.92
C ILE A 525 -10.36 24.59 43.08
N THR A 526 -11.30 23.89 43.73
CA THR A 526 -11.00 22.95 44.81
C THR A 526 -10.20 21.74 44.31
N ALA A 527 -10.59 21.16 43.16
CA ALA A 527 -9.88 20.06 42.50
C ALA A 527 -8.49 20.46 41.95
N GLN A 528 -8.31 21.72 41.56
CA GLN A 528 -6.98 22.25 41.20
C GLN A 528 -6.11 22.50 42.45
N SER A 529 -6.73 22.90 43.57
CA SER A 529 -6.03 23.16 44.84
C SER A 529 -5.64 21.90 45.62
N SER A 530 -6.31 20.77 45.40
CA SER A 530 -5.88 19.47 45.97
C SER A 530 -4.63 18.93 45.28
N ASN A 531 -4.51 19.11 43.96
CA ASN A 531 -3.37 18.64 43.17
C ASN A 531 -2.06 19.42 43.43
N SER A 532 -2.14 20.68 43.87
CA SER A 532 -0.95 21.49 44.20
C SER A 532 -0.35 21.22 45.60
N ARG A 533 -0.96 20.32 46.39
CA ARG A 533 -0.56 20.05 47.80
C ARG A 533 0.18 18.73 48.02
N LYS A 534 0.63 18.07 46.95
CA LYS A 534 1.28 16.73 47.00
C LYS A 534 2.72 16.70 46.47
N THR A 535 3.35 17.86 46.26
CA THR A 535 4.65 17.99 45.55
C THR A 535 5.73 18.75 46.33
N THR A 536 5.61 18.91 47.65
CA THR A 536 6.63 19.53 48.52
C THR A 536 6.69 18.94 49.93
N GLU A 537 7.09 17.67 50.08
CA GLU A 537 7.85 17.18 51.25
C GLU A 537 8.36 15.75 51.04
N GLY A 538 9.42 15.34 51.76
CA GLY A 538 9.81 13.92 51.87
C GLY A 538 11.00 13.44 51.01
N SER A 539 12.15 14.12 51.05
CA SER A 539 13.41 13.52 50.60
C SER A 539 14.53 13.63 51.65
N LYS A 540 15.16 12.48 51.93
CA LYS A 540 16.43 12.23 52.65
C LYS A 540 16.48 12.19 54.19
N ILE A 541 16.61 10.94 54.67
CA ILE A 541 17.76 10.39 55.47
C ILE A 541 17.66 10.33 57.01
N ALA A 542 17.86 9.08 57.50
CA ALA A 542 18.34 8.59 58.81
C ALA A 542 17.51 8.88 60.07
N GLY A 543 17.51 7.94 61.05
CA GLY A 543 16.95 8.28 62.37
C GLY A 543 16.74 7.25 63.49
N SER A 544 17.13 5.97 63.38
CA SER A 544 17.35 5.09 64.57
C SER A 544 16.17 4.64 65.48
N THR A 545 16.17 3.34 65.80
CA THR A 545 15.82 2.69 67.10
C THR A 545 14.39 2.57 67.66
N ILE A 546 14.07 1.28 67.97
CA ILE A 546 13.53 0.75 69.25
C ILE A 546 11.99 0.51 69.41
N ARG A 547 11.66 -0.79 69.55
CA ARG A 547 10.55 -1.40 70.33
C ARG A 547 9.08 -1.25 69.86
N ASP A 548 8.17 -2.21 70.13
CA ASP A 548 8.33 -3.62 70.54
C ASP A 548 7.06 -4.46 70.23
N GLN A 549 7.17 -5.78 70.38
CA GLN A 549 6.13 -6.72 70.84
C GLN A 549 4.80 -6.94 70.06
N SER A 550 4.71 -8.16 69.52
CA SER A 550 3.76 -9.20 69.95
C SER A 550 2.33 -9.32 69.37
N ARG A 551 2.13 -10.46 68.67
CA ARG A 551 1.00 -11.42 68.80
C ARG A 551 -0.42 -10.96 68.42
N ALA A 552 -1.37 -11.85 68.08
CA ALA A 552 -1.37 -13.18 67.45
C ALA A 552 -2.83 -13.63 67.29
N ALA A 553 -3.08 -14.63 66.43
CA ALA A 553 -4.31 -15.47 66.43
C ALA A 553 -5.63 -14.76 66.00
N SER A 554 -6.65 -15.44 65.45
CA SER A 554 -6.78 -16.83 64.91
C SER A 554 -8.17 -17.03 64.27
N VAL A 555 -8.45 -18.26 63.77
CA VAL A 555 -9.78 -18.86 63.46
C VAL A 555 -10.45 -18.36 62.16
N SER A 556 -11.02 -19.20 61.26
CA SER A 556 -10.89 -20.65 60.97
C SER A 556 -11.66 -21.02 59.68
N GLN A 557 -11.24 -22.11 58.98
CA GLN A 557 -12.06 -23.17 58.31
C GLN A 557 -13.30 -22.82 57.44
N ARG A 558 -13.63 -23.45 56.28
CA ARG A 558 -13.17 -24.59 55.43
C ARG A 558 -13.32 -24.11 53.96
N GLY A 559 -12.68 -24.60 52.89
CA GLY A 559 -12.28 -25.98 52.53
C GLY A 559 -13.43 -26.72 51.79
N PRO A 560 -13.20 -27.61 50.78
CA PRO A 560 -11.92 -28.17 50.30
C PRO A 560 -11.76 -28.40 48.76
N GLN A 561 -10.62 -28.99 48.37
CA GLN A 561 -10.29 -29.72 47.12
C GLN A 561 -9.90 -28.98 45.82
N ALA A 562 -9.15 -29.71 44.99
CA ALA A 562 -8.47 -29.38 43.72
C ALA A 562 -8.25 -30.76 42.99
N PRO A 563 -7.27 -31.02 42.09
CA PRO A 563 -6.43 -30.17 41.22
C PRO A 563 -6.29 -30.73 39.75
N ARG A 564 -5.34 -30.20 38.96
CA ARG A 564 -4.63 -30.83 37.79
C ARG A 564 -5.30 -30.81 36.39
N PRO A 565 -4.54 -31.02 35.29
CA PRO A 565 -3.19 -30.48 35.01
C PRO A 565 -2.96 -30.02 33.53
N SER A 566 -1.85 -29.32 33.30
CA SER A 566 -1.22 -29.19 31.97
C SER A 566 -0.20 -30.32 31.71
N THR A 567 -0.11 -30.83 30.48
CA THR A 567 1.00 -31.67 29.98
C THR A 567 1.23 -31.42 28.48
N THR A 568 2.48 -31.43 28.04
CA THR A 568 2.95 -31.17 26.66
C THR A 568 3.53 -32.44 25.98
N LEU A 569 4.11 -32.27 24.78
CA LEU A 569 4.94 -33.23 24.00
C LEU A 569 4.20 -34.30 23.15
N VAL A 570 4.76 -34.86 22.06
CA VAL A 570 5.57 -34.30 20.93
C VAL A 570 5.72 -35.41 19.84
N VAL A 571 5.71 -35.02 18.55
CA VAL A 571 6.24 -35.73 17.35
C VAL A 571 6.12 -37.27 17.22
N ARG A 572 5.49 -37.74 16.13
CA ARG A 572 6.08 -38.81 15.30
C ARG A 572 5.66 -38.78 13.82
N LYS A 573 6.53 -39.34 12.96
CA LYS A 573 6.52 -39.29 11.49
C LYS A 573 6.51 -40.72 10.92
N LYS A 574 5.70 -41.02 9.89
CA LYS A 574 5.83 -42.26 9.09
C LYS A 574 5.23 -42.14 7.68
N THR A 575 5.65 -43.03 6.78
CA THR A 575 5.43 -43.00 5.32
C THR A 575 4.98 -44.36 4.78
N ALA A 576 4.00 -44.39 3.87
CA ALA A 576 3.69 -45.43 2.87
C ALA A 576 2.57 -44.89 1.95
N THR A 577 2.72 -44.71 0.62
CA THR A 577 2.76 -45.68 -0.50
C THR A 577 1.54 -46.60 -0.62
N GLY A 578 0.69 -46.39 -1.65
CA GLY A 578 -0.38 -47.31 -2.05
C GLY A 578 -1.44 -46.72 -3.01
N GLY A 579 -1.23 -46.88 -4.33
CA GLY A 579 -2.32 -46.98 -5.33
C GLY A 579 -2.51 -48.45 -5.75
N PRO A 580 -3.23 -48.80 -6.85
CA PRO A 580 -3.65 -47.95 -7.98
C PRO A 580 -5.10 -48.24 -8.50
N SER A 581 -5.37 -47.93 -9.78
CA SER A 581 -6.52 -48.33 -10.62
C SER A 581 -7.88 -47.65 -10.32
N SER A 582 -8.45 -46.82 -11.21
CA SER A 582 -9.12 -47.09 -12.52
C SER A 582 -10.64 -47.33 -12.36
N ASP A 583 -11.53 -47.03 -13.31
CA ASP A 583 -11.35 -46.71 -14.74
C ASP A 583 -12.50 -45.84 -15.31
N SER A 584 -12.23 -45.15 -16.42
CA SER A 584 -13.11 -44.88 -17.58
C SER A 584 -14.46 -44.14 -17.53
N GLN A 585 -14.66 -43.34 -18.60
CA GLN A 585 -15.94 -43.02 -19.27
C GLN A 585 -16.94 -42.05 -18.57
N ARG A 586 -17.78 -41.25 -19.27
CA ARG A 586 -17.88 -40.89 -20.72
C ARG A 586 -18.84 -39.69 -20.93
N ALA A 587 -18.46 -38.75 -21.79
CA ALA A 587 -19.31 -37.66 -22.33
C ALA A 587 -20.24 -38.19 -23.47
N PRO A 588 -21.31 -37.50 -23.97
CA PRO A 588 -21.40 -36.02 -24.09
C PRO A 588 -22.83 -35.37 -24.09
N SER A 589 -22.86 -34.07 -24.41
CA SER A 589 -23.94 -33.31 -25.13
C SER A 589 -25.34 -33.14 -24.51
N ALA A 590 -25.82 -31.89 -24.42
CA ALA A 590 -26.71 -31.27 -25.45
C ALA A 590 -27.45 -29.99 -25.00
N VAL A 591 -27.57 -29.03 -25.94
CA VAL A 591 -28.66 -28.03 -26.12
C VAL A 591 -29.03 -27.05 -24.98
N GLY A 592 -28.99 -25.75 -25.31
CA GLY A 592 -29.61 -24.65 -24.55
C GLY A 592 -29.52 -23.33 -25.30
N GLN A 593 -30.52 -23.01 -26.14
CA GLN A 593 -30.59 -21.76 -26.92
C GLN A 593 -31.58 -20.75 -26.33
N SER A 594 -31.38 -19.48 -26.71
CA SER A 594 -32.36 -18.37 -26.81
C SER A 594 -32.36 -17.31 -25.70
N GLY A 595 -32.34 -16.04 -26.12
CA GLY A 595 -32.66 -14.88 -25.27
C GLY A 595 -31.84 -13.61 -25.56
N GLY A 596 -32.46 -12.59 -26.18
CA GLY A 596 -32.12 -11.17 -25.93
C GLY A 596 -31.03 -10.49 -26.77
N ASN A 597 -31.37 -10.08 -27.99
CA ASN A 597 -30.92 -8.80 -28.58
C ASN A 597 -32.02 -7.73 -28.24
N PRO A 598 -31.86 -6.39 -28.39
CA PRO A 598 -30.97 -5.71 -29.36
C PRO A 598 -30.17 -4.47 -28.90
N LEU A 599 -29.13 -4.18 -29.69
CA LEU A 599 -28.59 -2.87 -30.10
C LEU A 599 -29.29 -1.58 -29.63
N SER A 600 -28.50 -0.60 -29.16
CA SER A 600 -28.66 0.84 -29.50
C SER A 600 -27.43 1.67 -29.17
N ARG A 601 -26.95 2.43 -30.17
CA ARG A 601 -25.76 3.31 -30.21
C ARG A 601 -24.38 2.64 -30.12
#